data_AF-C3YEL7-F1
#
_entry.id   AF-C3YEL7-F1
#
_cell.length_a   1.000
_cell.length_b   1.000
_cell.length_c   1.000
_cell.angle_alpha   90.00
_cell.angle_beta   90.00
_cell.angle_gamma   90.00
#
_symmetry.space_group_name_H-M   'P 1'
#
loop_
_entity.id
_entity.type
_entity.pdbx_description
1 polymer ?
#
loop_
_entity_poly.entity_id
_entity_poly.type
_entity_poly.pdbx_seq_one_letter_code
_entity_poly.pdbx_strand_id
1 'polypeptide(L)'
;MEGGAGSSISFDTIQQPFLEEMIAGQNTPGANLASYDETALCSGTFRILKSMVYGWLRDVTHYNNVYADYQIMQFYRWLGTPSATLYDPALRRTLHTMMKKLFLQLVSEFKRLGSIVVFANFNKIVVCTKKRRVEDALAYVEYITNSIRSRELFHGVDITPQKCWDILMWLDPANHGGMKVEIPKSFLHEDDDGQNEREGQEKDGEDAEEEEEEENRDQEEEGVDLAEEEDDDEQPVEMNWNLMYYLPEAAACQYNFSMVVAGYISNLHKHMQAEMRRAMPGNTPVRRRGGSQSQTQVGDSSTTPSTVHYAQELVAGEMAQKLYGITQKIHKKIAGTRSRTDPAEEFPSLPGSHLPLNNPALEFVLSLDSNITNQVNKLRRDLLKLIGVGDFSEQAEFKDPSLSYILPEVICKVCNYCRDIDLCKDPLLVQDGTAAPAWQCCHCGSQYDVDAIEHSLVSSLHKKSMAFVLQDLQCLKCKGVKDLNLPIYCKCAGDFTNTIGVQQFAEKLRIFRNIARHYSMAVLEDTVEWFVQMNPQMET
;
A
#
# COMPACT_ATOMS: atom_id res chain seq x y z
N MET A 1 28.15 -46.53 -7.18
CA MET A 1 28.02 -46.55 -8.64
C MET A 1 26.81 -45.67 -8.95
N GLU A 2 27.09 -44.50 -9.56
CA GLU A 2 26.22 -43.58 -10.33
C GLU A 2 24.88 -43.15 -9.70
N GLY A 3 24.53 -41.87 -9.47
CA GLY A 3 24.97 -40.62 -10.09
C GLY A 3 23.81 -40.04 -10.93
N GLY A 4 23.23 -38.91 -10.52
CA GLY A 4 22.16 -38.23 -11.26
C GLY A 4 21.88 -36.84 -10.69
N ALA A 5 22.41 -35.82 -11.36
CA ALA A 5 22.55 -34.44 -10.92
C ALA A 5 21.23 -33.65 -10.84
N GLY A 6 20.98 -33.04 -9.68
CA GLY A 6 20.13 -31.85 -9.56
C GLY A 6 21.02 -30.61 -9.66
N SER A 7 20.85 -29.82 -10.72
CA SER A 7 21.54 -28.55 -10.93
C SER A 7 21.07 -27.52 -9.89
N SER A 8 21.77 -27.47 -8.75
CA SER A 8 21.63 -26.38 -7.80
C SER A 8 22.26 -25.12 -8.37
N ILE A 9 21.48 -24.04 -8.36
CA ILE A 9 21.91 -22.69 -8.74
C ILE A 9 23.02 -22.28 -7.77
N SER A 10 24.28 -22.40 -8.21
CA SER A 10 25.45 -22.08 -7.42
C SER A 10 25.67 -20.57 -7.37
N PHE A 11 25.17 -19.93 -6.31
CA PHE A 11 25.55 -18.56 -5.90
C PHE A 11 26.78 -18.54 -4.96
N ASP A 12 27.36 -19.71 -4.65
CA ASP A 12 28.17 -19.94 -3.46
C ASP A 12 29.69 -20.02 -3.70
N THR A 13 30.23 -19.38 -4.73
CA THR A 13 31.69 -19.38 -4.94
C THR A 13 32.23 -18.01 -5.30
N ILE A 14 32.19 -17.10 -4.33
CA ILE A 14 33.12 -15.97 -4.28
C ILE A 14 34.19 -16.35 -3.27
N GLN A 15 35.39 -16.70 -3.76
CA GLN A 15 36.56 -16.90 -2.92
C GLN A 15 36.85 -15.58 -2.18
N GLN A 16 36.76 -15.61 -0.84
CA GLN A 16 37.34 -14.55 -0.01
C GLN A 16 38.86 -14.68 -0.11
N PRO A 17 39.61 -13.61 -0.45
CA PRO A 17 41.05 -13.65 -0.31
C PRO A 17 41.38 -13.75 1.19
N PHE A 18 42.27 -14.67 1.53
CA PHE A 18 42.78 -14.80 2.89
C PHE A 18 43.49 -13.49 3.27
N LEU A 19 43.45 -13.10 4.55
CA LEU A 19 44.14 -11.91 5.05
C LEU A 19 45.64 -11.88 4.66
N GLU A 20 46.23 -13.07 4.48
CA GLU A 20 47.60 -13.28 4.03
C GLU A 20 47.83 -12.91 2.55
N GLU A 21 46.82 -13.03 1.68
CA GLU A 21 46.88 -12.57 0.27
C GLU A 21 46.77 -11.04 0.15
N MET A 22 45.99 -10.39 1.03
CA MET A 22 45.92 -8.93 1.08
C MET A 22 47.24 -8.28 1.55
N ILE A 23 48.01 -8.97 2.40
CA ILE A 23 49.32 -8.50 2.88
C ILE A 23 50.42 -8.72 1.82
N ALA A 24 50.24 -9.67 0.90
CA ALA A 24 51.24 -10.05 -0.11
C ALA A 24 51.32 -9.14 -1.35
N GLY A 25 50.50 -8.10 -1.46
CA GLY A 25 50.64 -7.07 -2.50
C GLY A 25 50.47 -7.56 -3.95
N GLN A 26 49.85 -8.71 -4.18
CA GLN A 26 49.50 -9.14 -5.54
C GLN A 26 48.21 -8.46 -5.98
N ASN A 27 48.38 -7.40 -6.77
CA ASN A 27 47.32 -6.65 -7.45
C ASN A 27 46.61 -7.54 -8.49
N THR A 28 45.64 -8.34 -8.06
CA THR A 28 44.64 -8.95 -8.94
C THR A 28 43.47 -7.96 -9.14
N PRO A 29 43.11 -7.60 -10.39
CA PRO A 29 42.05 -6.63 -10.67
C PRO A 29 40.68 -6.96 -10.04
N GLY A 30 40.41 -8.24 -9.76
CA GLY A 30 39.18 -8.70 -9.11
C GLY A 30 39.16 -8.54 -7.58
N ALA A 31 40.33 -8.57 -6.91
CA ALA A 31 40.42 -8.45 -5.46
C ALA A 31 40.10 -7.02 -4.99
N ASN A 32 40.53 -6.02 -5.75
CA ASN A 32 40.22 -4.61 -5.51
C ASN A 32 38.74 -4.26 -5.78
N LEU A 33 38.03 -5.03 -6.60
CA LEU A 33 36.59 -4.82 -6.82
C LEU A 33 35.77 -5.47 -5.71
N ALA A 34 36.19 -6.64 -5.23
CA ALA A 34 35.57 -7.35 -4.12
C ALA A 34 35.74 -6.62 -2.77
N SER A 35 36.79 -5.81 -2.60
CA SER A 35 36.97 -4.98 -1.39
C SER A 35 35.98 -3.82 -1.27
N TYR A 36 35.33 -3.40 -2.37
CA TYR A 36 34.24 -2.42 -2.35
C TYR A 36 32.85 -3.07 -2.42
N ASP A 37 32.78 -4.40 -2.62
CA ASP A 37 31.52 -5.13 -2.59
C ASP A 37 31.21 -5.58 -1.15
N GLU A 38 30.36 -4.81 -0.48
CA GLU A 38 29.85 -5.12 0.86
C GLU A 38 29.25 -6.53 0.94
N THR A 39 28.66 -7.04 -0.15
CA THR A 39 28.07 -8.39 -0.21
C THR A 39 29.16 -9.45 -0.13
N ALA A 40 30.29 -9.23 -0.81
CA ALA A 40 31.43 -10.13 -0.74
C ALA A 40 31.99 -10.13 0.69
N LEU A 41 32.22 -8.97 1.29
CA LEU A 41 32.78 -8.84 2.65
C LEU A 41 31.88 -9.47 3.73
N CYS A 42 30.56 -9.38 3.55
CA CYS A 42 29.59 -9.95 4.48
C CYS A 42 29.37 -11.46 4.32
N SER A 43 29.82 -12.08 3.23
CA SER A 43 29.49 -13.48 2.87
C SER A 43 29.82 -14.50 3.97
N GLY A 44 31.01 -14.42 4.57
CA GLY A 44 31.46 -15.34 5.62
C GLY A 44 30.59 -15.25 6.87
N THR A 45 30.29 -14.02 7.31
CA THR A 45 29.39 -13.75 8.44
C THR A 45 27.97 -14.21 8.13
N PHE A 46 27.47 -13.96 6.92
CA PHE A 46 26.14 -14.38 6.49
C PHE A 46 25.96 -15.90 6.52
N ARG A 47 27.00 -16.67 6.17
CA ARG A 47 27.00 -18.13 6.28
C ARG A 47 26.86 -18.61 7.73
N ILE A 48 27.52 -17.92 8.67
CA ILE A 48 27.40 -18.21 10.11
C ILE A 48 25.98 -17.90 10.59
N LEU A 49 25.44 -16.72 10.23
CA LEU A 49 24.06 -16.33 10.56
C LEU A 49 23.04 -17.33 10.02
N LYS A 50 23.20 -17.77 8.76
CA LYS A 50 22.35 -18.81 8.16
C LYS A 50 22.40 -20.12 8.95
N SER A 51 23.59 -20.56 9.35
CA SER A 51 23.75 -21.79 10.16
C SER A 51 23.11 -21.65 11.54
N MET A 52 23.18 -20.47 12.14
CA MET A 52 22.59 -20.18 13.44
C MET A 52 21.05 -20.23 13.38
N VAL A 53 20.44 -19.54 12.41
CA VAL A 53 18.99 -19.54 12.20
C VAL A 53 18.48 -20.94 11.85
N TYR A 54 19.21 -21.69 11.02
CA TYR A 54 18.86 -23.08 10.71
C TYR A 54 18.94 -23.99 11.96
N GLY A 55 19.95 -23.78 12.80
CA GLY A 55 20.07 -24.47 14.09
C GLY A 55 18.87 -24.20 15.00
N TRP A 56 18.49 -22.94 15.15
CA TRP A 56 17.31 -22.56 15.93
C TRP A 56 16.02 -23.15 15.37
N LEU A 57 15.81 -23.07 14.05
CA LEU A 57 14.61 -23.63 13.41
C LEU A 57 14.50 -25.13 13.66
N ARG A 58 15.61 -25.86 13.50
CA ARG A 58 15.66 -27.29 13.81
C ARG A 58 15.34 -27.55 15.28
N ASP A 59 15.88 -26.76 16.20
CA ASP A 59 15.66 -26.95 17.63
C ASP A 59 14.22 -26.64 18.06
N VAL A 60 13.56 -25.69 17.38
CA VAL A 60 12.11 -25.44 17.53
C VAL A 60 11.31 -26.65 17.03
N THR A 61 11.58 -27.13 15.81
CA THR A 61 10.80 -28.23 15.21
C THR A 61 11.00 -29.58 15.90
N HIS A 62 12.22 -29.91 16.34
CA HIS A 62 12.52 -31.22 16.92
C HIS A 62 12.37 -31.28 18.45
N TYR A 63 12.64 -30.17 19.14
CA TYR A 63 12.70 -30.14 20.60
C TYR A 63 11.67 -29.19 21.24
N ASN A 64 10.82 -28.51 20.45
CA ASN A 64 9.89 -27.49 20.93
C ASN A 64 10.58 -26.45 21.83
N ASN A 65 11.80 -26.06 21.47
CA ASN A 65 12.62 -25.16 22.29
C ASN A 65 12.10 -23.72 22.19
N VAL A 66 11.39 -23.28 23.24
CA VAL A 66 10.82 -21.92 23.35
C VAL A 66 11.90 -20.82 23.28
N TYR A 67 13.09 -21.07 23.80
CA TYR A 67 14.17 -20.07 23.73
C TYR A 67 14.69 -19.87 22.31
N ALA A 68 14.79 -20.95 21.53
CA ALA A 68 15.19 -20.87 20.12
C ALA A 68 14.14 -20.10 19.29
N ASP A 69 12.85 -20.30 19.60
CA ASP A 69 11.75 -19.59 18.98
C ASP A 69 11.82 -18.07 19.26
N TYR A 70 12.06 -17.68 20.51
CA TYR A 70 12.31 -16.27 20.85
C TYR A 70 13.52 -15.67 20.11
N GLN A 71 14.60 -16.44 19.89
CA GLN A 71 15.75 -15.95 19.12
C GLN A 71 15.40 -15.71 17.66
N ILE A 72 14.62 -16.60 17.03
CA ILE A 72 14.16 -16.45 15.65
C ILE A 72 13.31 -15.19 15.50
N MET A 73 12.35 -14.97 16.41
CA MET A 73 11.48 -13.78 16.40
C MET A 73 12.26 -12.46 16.53
N GLN A 74 13.29 -12.43 17.39
CA GLN A 74 14.07 -11.21 17.66
C GLN A 74 15.23 -10.99 16.68
N PHE A 75 15.58 -11.99 15.89
CA PHE A 75 16.76 -11.98 15.01
C PHE A 75 16.80 -10.77 14.08
N TYR A 76 15.68 -10.49 13.39
CA TYR A 76 15.61 -9.37 12.46
C TYR A 76 15.74 -8.01 13.17
N ARG A 77 15.12 -7.87 14.35
CA ARG A 77 15.22 -6.68 15.17
C ARG A 77 16.65 -6.43 15.66
N TRP A 78 17.36 -7.49 16.07
CA TRP A 78 18.77 -7.40 16.46
C TRP A 78 19.65 -6.90 15.30
N LEU A 79 19.48 -7.45 14.09
CA LEU A 79 20.20 -6.99 12.89
C LEU A 79 19.83 -5.54 12.50
N GLY A 80 18.60 -5.13 12.77
CA GLY A 80 18.07 -3.82 12.42
C GLY A 80 18.51 -2.68 13.33
N THR A 81 18.86 -2.99 14.59
CA THR A 81 18.98 -2.02 15.69
C THR A 81 20.41 -1.48 15.84
N PRO A 82 20.67 -0.17 15.64
CA PRO A 82 22.01 0.40 15.75
C PRO A 82 22.67 0.31 17.14
N SER A 83 21.87 0.20 18.20
CA SER A 83 22.36 0.04 19.57
C SER A 83 22.65 -1.42 19.95
N ALA A 84 22.42 -2.38 19.05
CA ALA A 84 22.72 -3.77 19.31
C ALA A 84 24.23 -4.05 19.33
N THR A 85 24.67 -4.97 20.18
CA THR A 85 26.05 -5.46 20.13
C THR A 85 26.31 -6.19 18.82
N LEU A 86 27.49 -5.98 18.23
CA LEU A 86 27.87 -6.53 16.92
C LEU A 86 26.98 -6.02 15.76
N TYR A 87 26.36 -4.84 15.93
CA TYR A 87 25.63 -4.19 14.84
C TYR A 87 26.57 -3.86 13.68
N ASP A 88 26.23 -4.36 12.50
CA ASP A 88 26.90 -4.04 11.24
C ASP A 88 25.84 -3.58 10.21
N PRO A 89 25.87 -2.31 9.78
CA PRO A 89 24.93 -1.81 8.79
C PRO A 89 25.09 -2.46 7.41
N ALA A 90 26.23 -3.04 7.07
CA ALA A 90 26.43 -3.77 5.81
C ALA A 90 25.63 -5.09 5.81
N LEU A 91 25.67 -5.87 6.90
CA LEU A 91 24.89 -7.11 7.03
C LEU A 91 23.38 -6.87 6.87
N ARG A 92 22.86 -5.82 7.53
CA ARG A 92 21.46 -5.42 7.39
C ARG A 92 21.12 -5.10 5.94
N ARG A 93 21.95 -4.30 5.26
CA ARG A 93 21.75 -3.91 3.86
C ARG A 93 21.78 -5.13 2.94
N THR A 94 22.75 -6.03 3.11
CA THR A 94 22.84 -7.27 2.33
C THR A 94 21.60 -8.15 2.52
N LEU A 95 21.15 -8.37 3.77
CA LEU A 95 19.93 -9.13 4.05
C LEU A 95 18.70 -8.49 3.40
N HIS A 96 18.51 -7.18 3.60
CA HIS A 96 17.38 -6.45 3.02
C HIS A 96 17.40 -6.48 1.49
N THR A 97 18.58 -6.42 0.85
CA THR A 97 18.73 -6.61 -0.59
C THR A 97 18.31 -8.02 -1.03
N MET A 98 18.65 -9.06 -0.27
CA MET A 98 18.21 -10.43 -0.54
C MET A 98 16.70 -10.59 -0.35
N MET A 99 16.12 -10.00 0.70
CA MET A 99 14.67 -9.96 0.92
C MET A 99 13.95 -9.29 -0.25
N LYS A 100 14.46 -8.14 -0.73
CA LYS A 100 13.92 -7.46 -1.91
C LYS A 100 14.00 -8.32 -3.16
N LYS A 101 15.10 -9.04 -3.39
CA LYS A 101 15.24 -9.96 -4.52
C LYS A 101 14.22 -11.11 -4.45
N LEU A 102 14.07 -11.74 -3.28
CA LEU A 102 13.09 -12.79 -3.03
C LEU A 102 11.66 -12.28 -3.26
N PHE A 103 11.34 -11.10 -2.74
CA PHE A 103 10.04 -10.45 -2.91
C PHE A 103 9.73 -10.12 -4.37
N LEU A 104 10.68 -9.58 -5.13
CA LEU A 104 10.49 -9.32 -6.56
C LEU A 104 10.28 -10.62 -7.35
N GLN A 105 10.96 -11.70 -6.95
CA GLN A 105 10.74 -13.01 -7.54
C GLN A 105 9.34 -13.55 -7.20
N LEU A 106 8.87 -13.39 -5.96
CA LEU A 106 7.50 -13.73 -5.56
C LEU A 106 6.46 -12.98 -6.39
N VAL A 107 6.60 -11.66 -6.53
CA VAL A 107 5.72 -10.82 -7.36
C VAL A 107 5.75 -11.27 -8.83
N SER A 108 6.91 -11.68 -9.33
CA SER A 108 7.05 -12.22 -10.68
C SER A 108 6.30 -13.54 -10.86
N GLU A 109 6.22 -14.38 -9.84
CA GLU A 109 5.46 -15.63 -9.88
C GLU A 109 3.95 -15.39 -9.96
N PHE A 110 3.41 -14.43 -9.20
CA PHE A 110 2.01 -14.00 -9.34
C PHE A 110 1.70 -13.54 -10.77
N LYS A 111 2.58 -12.69 -11.34
CA LYS A 111 2.44 -12.23 -12.74
C LYS A 111 2.52 -13.39 -13.74
N ARG A 112 3.43 -14.33 -13.52
CA ARG A 112 3.60 -15.52 -14.38
C ARG A 112 2.37 -16.43 -14.36
N LEU A 113 1.69 -16.53 -13.23
CA LEU A 113 0.45 -17.32 -13.07
C LEU A 113 -0.82 -16.57 -13.55
N GLY A 114 -0.65 -15.40 -14.18
CA GLY A 114 -1.73 -14.66 -14.85
C GLY A 114 -2.40 -13.58 -13.99
N SER A 115 -1.92 -13.33 -12.78
CA SER A 115 -2.46 -12.28 -11.91
C SER A 115 -1.91 -10.91 -12.29
N ILE A 116 -2.74 -9.87 -12.22
CA ILE A 116 -2.28 -8.48 -12.30
C ILE A 116 -2.02 -7.99 -10.88
N VAL A 117 -0.77 -7.67 -10.56
CA VAL A 117 -0.40 -7.15 -9.24
C VAL A 117 -0.64 -5.64 -9.24
N VAL A 118 -1.62 -5.18 -8.46
CA VAL A 118 -2.02 -3.77 -8.33
C VAL A 118 -1.10 -3.05 -7.35
N PHE A 119 -0.85 -3.67 -6.19
CA PHE A 119 0.02 -3.14 -5.15
C PHE A 119 0.75 -4.29 -4.45
N ALA A 120 1.99 -4.07 -4.04
CA ALA A 120 2.74 -5.05 -3.25
C ALA A 120 3.80 -4.35 -2.38
N ASN A 121 3.86 -4.74 -1.11
CA ASN A 121 4.98 -4.49 -0.21
C ASN A 121 5.33 -5.80 0.54
N PHE A 122 6.28 -5.78 1.46
CA PHE A 122 6.68 -7.01 2.18
C PHE A 122 5.57 -7.67 3.00
N ASN A 123 4.49 -6.94 3.31
CA ASN A 123 3.45 -7.39 4.22
C ASN A 123 2.09 -7.64 3.55
N LYS A 124 1.88 -7.12 2.33
CA LYS A 124 0.59 -7.15 1.64
C LYS A 124 0.80 -7.18 0.13
N ILE A 125 0.04 -8.04 -0.55
CA ILE A 125 -0.07 -8.08 -2.00
C ILE A 125 -1.54 -7.94 -2.38
N VAL A 126 -1.86 -7.01 -3.28
CA VAL A 126 -3.18 -6.83 -3.87
C VAL A 126 -3.12 -7.28 -5.32
N VAL A 127 -3.91 -8.31 -5.65
CA VAL A 127 -3.95 -8.91 -6.98
C VAL A 127 -5.35 -8.80 -7.59
N CYS A 128 -5.40 -8.53 -8.90
CA CYS A 128 -6.61 -8.67 -9.70
C CYS A 128 -6.59 -10.06 -10.37
N THR A 129 -7.57 -10.89 -10.02
CA THR A 129 -7.70 -12.29 -10.46
C THR A 129 -8.33 -12.43 -11.85
N LYS A 130 -8.94 -11.36 -12.38
CA LYS A 130 -9.78 -11.34 -13.60
C LYS A 130 -10.98 -12.29 -13.56
N LYS A 131 -11.30 -12.88 -12.40
CA LYS A 131 -12.45 -13.79 -12.25
C LYS A 131 -13.71 -12.97 -11.97
N ARG A 132 -14.85 -13.46 -12.47
CA ARG A 132 -16.15 -12.78 -12.33
C ARG A 132 -16.96 -13.26 -11.13
N ARG A 133 -16.66 -14.46 -10.62
CA ARG A 133 -17.24 -15.04 -9.42
C ARG A 133 -16.22 -14.99 -8.31
N VAL A 134 -16.70 -14.70 -7.11
CA VAL A 134 -15.88 -14.68 -5.89
C VAL A 134 -15.35 -16.08 -5.60
N GLU A 135 -16.16 -17.12 -5.75
CA GLU A 135 -15.77 -18.53 -5.60
C GLU A 135 -14.60 -18.90 -6.53
N ASP A 136 -14.71 -18.57 -7.82
CA ASP A 136 -13.64 -18.81 -8.80
C ASP A 136 -12.38 -18.02 -8.48
N ALA A 137 -12.52 -16.82 -7.90
CA ALA A 137 -11.40 -15.98 -7.49
C ALA A 137 -10.67 -16.58 -6.28
N LEU A 138 -11.40 -17.07 -5.27
CA LEU A 138 -10.83 -17.73 -4.09
C LEU A 138 -10.13 -19.02 -4.46
N ALA A 139 -10.76 -19.88 -5.27
CA ALA A 139 -10.13 -21.12 -5.77
C ALA A 139 -8.86 -20.84 -6.58
N TYR A 140 -8.84 -19.74 -7.36
CA TYR A 140 -7.65 -19.30 -8.09
C TYR A 140 -6.53 -18.83 -7.16
N VAL A 141 -6.85 -18.07 -6.11
CA VAL A 141 -5.86 -17.61 -5.11
C VAL A 141 -5.28 -18.80 -4.35
N GLU A 142 -6.11 -19.75 -3.92
CA GLU A 142 -5.66 -20.97 -3.25
C GLU A 142 -4.73 -21.80 -4.15
N TYR A 143 -5.08 -21.97 -5.43
CA TYR A 143 -4.21 -22.61 -6.42
C TYR A 143 -2.85 -21.91 -6.54
N ILE A 144 -2.83 -20.58 -6.59
CA ILE A 144 -1.57 -19.81 -6.67
C ILE A 144 -0.75 -20.00 -5.40
N THR A 145 -1.37 -19.84 -4.23
CA THR A 145 -0.69 -19.99 -2.94
C THR A 145 -0.06 -21.37 -2.80
N ASN A 146 -0.81 -22.43 -3.14
CA ASN A 146 -0.29 -23.80 -3.13
C ASN A 146 0.84 -23.99 -4.17
N SER A 147 0.71 -23.40 -5.36
CA SER A 147 1.76 -23.43 -6.38
C SER A 147 3.04 -22.72 -5.94
N ILE A 148 2.92 -21.61 -5.22
CA ILE A 148 4.07 -20.87 -4.66
C ILE A 148 4.72 -21.70 -3.55
N ARG A 149 3.93 -22.25 -2.63
CA ARG A 149 4.40 -23.10 -1.51
C ARG A 149 5.14 -24.36 -2.00
N SER A 150 4.75 -24.90 -3.16
CA SER A 150 5.41 -26.06 -3.78
C SER A 150 6.86 -25.80 -4.22
N ARG A 151 7.27 -24.54 -4.38
CA ARG A 151 8.63 -24.18 -4.78
C ARG A 151 9.51 -24.07 -3.54
N GLU A 152 10.63 -24.79 -3.55
CA GLU A 152 11.60 -24.82 -2.44
C GLU A 152 12.04 -23.41 -1.99
N LEU A 153 12.13 -22.47 -2.93
CA LEU A 153 12.53 -21.08 -2.64
C LEU A 153 11.56 -20.35 -1.69
N PHE A 154 10.27 -20.68 -1.72
CA PHE A 154 9.22 -20.01 -0.96
C PHE A 154 8.66 -20.90 0.16
N HIS A 155 9.31 -22.00 0.50
CA HIS A 155 8.82 -22.95 1.50
C HIS A 155 8.61 -22.32 2.88
N GLY A 156 9.41 -21.31 3.24
CA GLY A 156 9.28 -20.56 4.49
C GLY A 156 8.36 -19.33 4.41
N VAL A 157 7.65 -19.12 3.30
CA VAL A 157 6.72 -17.99 3.12
C VAL A 157 5.31 -18.52 3.18
N ASP A 158 4.52 -18.02 4.14
CA ASP A 158 3.10 -18.28 4.20
C ASP A 158 2.28 -17.08 3.71
N ILE A 159 1.21 -17.35 2.98
CA ILE A 159 0.38 -16.33 2.32
C ILE A 159 -1.08 -16.69 2.53
N THR A 160 -1.80 -15.86 3.28
CA THR A 160 -3.22 -16.05 3.58
C THR A 160 -4.08 -14.94 2.97
N PRO A 161 -5.24 -15.26 2.35
CA PRO A 161 -6.16 -14.26 1.85
C PRO A 161 -6.93 -13.59 3.00
N GLN A 162 -6.81 -12.27 3.15
CA GLN A 162 -7.48 -11.53 4.22
C GLN A 162 -8.71 -10.72 3.78
N LYS A 163 -8.65 -10.12 2.58
CA LYS A 163 -9.72 -9.24 2.06
C LYS A 163 -9.99 -9.57 0.59
N CYS A 164 -11.27 -9.57 0.23
CA CYS A 164 -11.74 -9.71 -1.15
C CYS A 164 -12.61 -8.50 -1.51
N TRP A 165 -12.43 -7.97 -2.72
CA TRP A 165 -13.23 -6.88 -3.26
C TRP A 165 -13.78 -7.30 -4.62
N ASP A 166 -15.08 -7.09 -4.84
CA ASP A 166 -15.71 -7.28 -6.14
C ASP A 166 -15.28 -6.19 -7.12
N ILE A 167 -15.29 -4.94 -6.63
CA ILE A 167 -14.82 -3.76 -7.34
C ILE A 167 -13.93 -2.99 -6.38
N LEU A 168 -12.74 -2.64 -6.87
CA LEU A 168 -11.77 -1.83 -6.15
C LEU A 168 -11.36 -0.64 -7.02
N MET A 169 -11.63 0.56 -6.53
CA MET A 169 -11.05 1.79 -7.01
C MET A 169 -9.77 2.06 -6.20
N TRP A 170 -8.63 2.09 -6.87
CA TRP A 170 -7.32 2.19 -6.24
C TRP A 170 -6.51 3.34 -6.82
N LEU A 171 -6.08 4.27 -5.96
CA LEU A 171 -5.10 5.29 -6.30
C LEU A 171 -3.75 4.97 -5.64
N ASP A 172 -3.75 4.80 -4.31
CA ASP A 172 -2.57 4.48 -3.51
C ASP A 172 -2.98 3.73 -2.22
N PRO A 173 -2.03 3.29 -1.36
CA PRO A 173 -2.35 2.56 -0.13
C PRO A 173 -3.29 3.29 0.84
N ALA A 174 -3.30 4.62 0.84
CA ALA A 174 -4.12 5.46 1.70
C ALA A 174 -5.38 6.02 0.99
N ASN A 175 -5.49 5.81 -0.31
CA ASN A 175 -6.57 6.29 -1.17
C ASN A 175 -7.12 5.14 -2.02
N HIS A 176 -8.06 4.39 -1.45
CA HIS A 176 -8.79 3.34 -2.13
C HIS A 176 -10.21 3.19 -1.58
N GLY A 177 -11.12 2.72 -2.41
CA GLY A 177 -12.46 2.35 -1.99
C GLY A 177 -13.04 1.26 -2.86
N GLY A 178 -13.95 0.47 -2.31
CA GLY A 178 -14.47 -0.68 -3.03
C GLY A 178 -15.56 -1.40 -2.26
N MET A 179 -16.27 -2.29 -2.95
CA MET A 179 -17.23 -3.17 -2.28
C MET A 179 -16.52 -4.42 -1.80
N LYS A 180 -16.46 -4.58 -0.48
CA LYS A 180 -15.85 -5.74 0.16
C LYS A 180 -16.83 -6.91 0.12
N VAL A 181 -16.33 -8.07 -0.26
CA VAL A 181 -17.07 -9.32 -0.15
C VAL A 181 -16.54 -10.08 1.06
N GLU A 182 -17.46 -10.64 1.85
CA GLU A 182 -17.08 -11.54 2.93
C GLU A 182 -16.47 -12.83 2.36
N ILE A 183 -15.29 -13.18 2.88
CA ILE A 183 -14.64 -14.44 2.53
C ILE A 183 -15.33 -15.52 3.38
N PRO A 184 -15.86 -16.61 2.78
CA PRO A 184 -16.44 -17.69 3.56
C PRO A 184 -15.42 -18.21 4.58
N LYS A 185 -15.86 -18.43 5.82
CA LYS A 185 -14.98 -18.83 6.94
C LYS A 185 -14.15 -20.08 6.63
N SER A 186 -14.61 -20.95 5.72
CA SER A 186 -13.85 -22.10 5.22
C SER A 186 -12.51 -21.76 4.54
N PHE A 187 -12.34 -20.53 4.07
CA PHE A 187 -11.12 -20.04 3.41
C PHE A 187 -10.24 -19.18 4.34
N LEU A 188 -10.71 -18.88 5.56
CA LEU A 188 -9.90 -18.25 6.60
C LEU A 188 -9.32 -19.39 7.45
N HIS A 189 -8.00 -19.54 7.50
CA HIS A 189 -7.39 -20.44 8.47
C HIS A 189 -7.71 -19.91 9.87
N GLU A 190 -8.32 -20.75 10.71
CA GLU A 190 -8.56 -20.47 12.12
C GLU A 190 -7.20 -20.35 12.84
N ASP A 191 -6.74 -19.13 13.06
CA ASP A 191 -5.81 -18.85 14.15
C ASP A 191 -6.62 -18.81 15.46
N ASP A 192 -7.08 -19.99 15.94
CA ASP A 192 -7.63 -20.13 17.28
C ASP A 192 -6.50 -20.35 18.29
N ASP A 193 -5.86 -19.25 18.70
CA ASP A 193 -5.11 -19.21 19.95
C ASP A 193 -6.12 -18.90 21.07
N GLY A 194 -6.43 -19.94 21.85
CA GLY A 194 -7.53 -19.94 22.80
C GLY A 194 -7.50 -18.82 23.83
N GLN A 195 -8.67 -18.19 24.01
CA GLN A 195 -9.09 -17.64 25.29
C GLN A 195 -10.50 -18.09 25.61
N ASN A 196 -10.54 -18.92 26.65
CA ASN A 196 -11.69 -19.48 27.30
C ASN A 196 -12.38 -18.35 28.09
N GLU A 197 -13.36 -17.66 27.50
CA GLU A 197 -14.25 -16.79 28.26
C GLU A 197 -15.29 -17.64 29.01
N ARG A 198 -14.99 -17.85 30.29
CA ARG A 198 -15.93 -18.34 31.28
C ARG A 198 -16.98 -17.28 31.59
N GLU A 199 -18.19 -17.49 31.12
CA GLU A 199 -19.42 -17.10 31.81
C GLU A 199 -20.36 -18.33 31.64
N GLY A 200 -20.77 -19.07 32.65
CA GLY A 200 -21.19 -18.65 33.97
C GLY A 200 -22.71 -18.73 34.07
N GLN A 201 -23.32 -19.90 33.88
CA GLN A 201 -24.70 -20.15 34.31
C GLN A 201 -24.91 -21.64 34.66
N GLU A 202 -25.01 -21.87 35.96
CA GLU A 202 -25.51 -23.08 36.59
C GLU A 202 -26.98 -23.31 36.20
N LYS A 203 -27.34 -24.55 35.86
CA LYS A 203 -28.56 -25.22 36.36
C LYS A 203 -28.58 -26.70 35.97
N ASP A 204 -28.43 -27.53 37.01
CA ASP A 204 -29.09 -28.79 37.31
C ASP A 204 -29.71 -29.63 36.18
N GLY A 205 -29.17 -30.84 35.99
CA GLY A 205 -29.83 -32.06 36.49
C GLY A 205 -30.92 -32.73 35.65
N GLU A 206 -30.63 -33.99 35.31
CA GLU A 206 -31.54 -35.15 35.13
C GLU A 206 -32.06 -35.49 33.72
N ASP A 207 -31.53 -36.62 33.24
CA ASP A 207 -32.19 -37.80 32.66
C ASP A 207 -33.33 -37.63 31.64
N ALA A 208 -33.13 -38.14 30.42
CA ALA A 208 -33.74 -39.42 30.00
C ALA A 208 -33.56 -39.64 28.49
N GLU A 209 -33.33 -40.91 28.17
CA GLU A 209 -33.28 -41.55 26.86
C GLU A 209 -34.58 -41.34 26.07
N GLU A 210 -34.51 -41.33 24.73
CA GLU A 210 -35.55 -41.91 23.87
C GLU A 210 -35.02 -42.03 22.43
N GLU A 211 -34.70 -43.28 22.05
CA GLU A 211 -34.87 -43.79 20.69
C GLU A 211 -36.39 -43.96 20.45
N GLU A 212 -36.89 -43.60 19.27
CA GLU A 212 -37.74 -44.47 18.44
C GLU A 212 -38.15 -43.78 17.13
N GLU A 213 -38.07 -44.57 16.06
CA GLU A 213 -38.47 -44.27 14.69
C GLU A 213 -39.99 -44.44 14.49
N GLU A 214 -40.43 -44.05 13.29
CA GLU A 214 -41.61 -44.51 12.54
C GLU A 214 -42.85 -43.59 12.43
N GLU A 215 -42.87 -42.93 11.26
CA GLU A 215 -43.87 -43.04 10.19
C GLU A 215 -45.34 -42.56 10.32
N ASN A 216 -45.69 -41.80 9.28
CA ASN A 216 -46.97 -41.64 8.58
C ASN A 216 -48.03 -40.69 9.15
N ARG A 217 -48.27 -39.59 8.40
CA ARG A 217 -49.55 -39.41 7.68
C ARG A 217 -49.55 -38.25 6.68
N ASP A 218 -50.06 -38.57 5.50
CA ASP A 218 -50.47 -37.69 4.40
C ASP A 218 -51.37 -36.53 4.84
N GLN A 219 -51.23 -35.34 4.22
CA GLN A 219 -52.25 -34.76 3.32
C GLN A 219 -51.96 -33.29 2.96
N GLU A 220 -51.88 -33.08 1.65
CA GLU A 220 -52.53 -32.03 0.86
C GLU A 220 -52.12 -30.55 1.03
N GLU A 221 -51.61 -30.05 -0.08
CA GLU A 221 -51.33 -28.68 -0.50
C GLU A 221 -52.48 -27.70 -0.21
N GLU A 222 -52.22 -26.59 0.50
CA GLU A 222 -52.84 -25.30 0.23
C GLU A 222 -51.88 -24.14 0.59
N GLY A 223 -51.53 -23.35 -0.43
CA GLY A 223 -51.27 -21.89 -0.31
C GLY A 223 -49.95 -21.41 0.31
N VAL A 224 -48.85 -21.44 -0.45
CA VAL A 224 -47.69 -20.56 -0.15
C VAL A 224 -47.92 -19.23 -0.85
N ASP A 225 -48.42 -18.25 -0.07
CA ASP A 225 -48.43 -16.85 -0.46
C ASP A 225 -47.00 -16.31 -0.54
N LEU A 226 -46.78 -15.56 -1.61
CA LEU A 226 -45.58 -14.85 -1.99
C LEU A 226 -45.28 -13.74 -0.98
N ALA A 227 -44.18 -13.89 -0.25
CA ALA A 227 -43.43 -12.76 0.29
C ALA A 227 -41.93 -13.11 0.16
N GLU A 228 -41.37 -12.77 -1.01
CA GLU A 228 -39.93 -12.54 -1.12
C GLU A 228 -39.64 -11.32 -0.24
N GLU A 229 -39.19 -11.56 0.99
CA GLU A 229 -38.49 -10.56 1.78
C GLU A 229 -37.17 -10.28 1.04
N GLU A 230 -37.18 -9.26 0.17
CA GLU A 230 -35.97 -8.61 -0.31
C GLU A 230 -35.29 -7.91 0.88
N ASP A 231 -34.57 -8.68 1.70
CA ASP A 231 -33.55 -8.12 2.59
C ASP A 231 -32.46 -7.54 1.69
N ASP A 232 -32.52 -6.21 1.52
CA ASP A 232 -31.53 -5.39 0.82
C ASP A 232 -30.25 -5.34 1.68
N ASP A 233 -29.53 -6.46 1.74
CA ASP A 233 -28.17 -6.58 2.30
C ASP A 233 -27.18 -5.81 1.41
N GLU A 234 -27.32 -4.48 1.34
CA GLU A 234 -26.33 -3.62 0.72
C GLU A 234 -25.04 -3.65 1.56
N GLN A 235 -24.10 -4.50 1.17
CA GLN A 235 -22.76 -4.51 1.75
C GLN A 235 -22.13 -3.11 1.66
N PRO A 236 -21.67 -2.53 2.78
CA PRO A 236 -21.19 -1.16 2.80
C PRO A 236 -19.91 -1.00 1.98
N VAL A 237 -19.83 0.09 1.22
CA VAL A 237 -18.63 0.45 0.45
C VAL A 237 -17.51 0.85 1.43
N GLU A 238 -16.36 0.18 1.36
CA GLU A 238 -15.16 0.59 2.09
C GLU A 238 -14.64 1.89 1.48
N MET A 239 -14.48 2.93 2.29
CA MET A 239 -14.16 4.30 1.85
C MET A 239 -12.90 4.80 2.55
N ASN A 240 -11.74 4.31 2.13
CA ASN A 240 -10.45 4.71 2.68
C ASN A 240 -9.77 5.77 1.80
N TRP A 241 -10.19 7.04 1.95
CA TRP A 241 -9.71 8.14 1.12
C TRP A 241 -9.03 9.22 1.96
N ASN A 242 -7.71 9.15 2.12
CA ASN A 242 -6.93 10.19 2.79
C ASN A 242 -7.14 11.59 2.17
N LEU A 243 -7.30 11.66 0.84
CA LEU A 243 -7.59 12.92 0.12
C LEU A 243 -8.86 13.62 0.62
N MET A 244 -9.84 12.88 1.13
CA MET A 244 -11.07 13.45 1.69
C MET A 244 -10.77 14.39 2.86
N TYR A 245 -9.84 14.03 3.75
CA TYR A 245 -9.51 14.81 4.94
C TYR A 245 -8.80 16.14 4.64
N TYR A 246 -8.28 16.31 3.41
CA TYR A 246 -7.72 17.58 2.94
C TYR A 246 -8.80 18.55 2.47
N LEU A 247 -10.07 18.12 2.37
CA LEU A 247 -11.19 19.00 2.04
C LEU A 247 -11.78 19.62 3.32
N PRO A 248 -12.26 20.88 3.28
CA PRO A 248 -12.94 21.50 4.41
C PRO A 248 -14.20 20.72 4.83
N GLU A 249 -14.48 20.69 6.12
CA GLU A 249 -15.80 20.24 6.62
C GLU A 249 -16.90 21.24 6.23
N ALA A 250 -16.53 22.51 6.05
CA ALA A 250 -17.41 23.56 5.54
C ALA A 250 -18.05 23.16 4.20
N ALA A 251 -19.30 23.59 3.99
CA ALA A 251 -20.13 23.23 2.84
C ALA A 251 -20.32 21.70 2.61
N ALA A 252 -20.01 20.87 3.61
CA ALA A 252 -20.11 19.40 3.55
C ALA A 252 -19.23 18.80 2.43
N CYS A 253 -18.04 19.35 2.19
CA CYS A 253 -17.19 18.90 1.08
C CYS A 253 -16.77 17.43 1.23
N GLN A 254 -16.35 17.02 2.43
CA GLN A 254 -15.97 15.64 2.74
C GLN A 254 -17.13 14.65 2.50
N TYR A 255 -18.33 14.98 2.99
CA TYR A 255 -19.53 14.16 2.76
C TYR A 255 -19.89 14.08 1.27
N ASN A 256 -19.85 15.20 0.55
CA ASN A 256 -20.12 15.22 -0.89
C ASN A 256 -19.11 14.37 -1.67
N PHE A 257 -17.83 14.39 -1.27
CA PHE A 257 -16.78 13.57 -1.88
C PHE A 257 -17.08 12.08 -1.69
N SER A 258 -17.34 11.67 -0.44
CA SER A 258 -17.68 10.29 -0.13
C SER A 258 -18.94 9.82 -0.84
N MET A 259 -19.99 10.64 -0.89
CA MET A 259 -21.22 10.30 -1.59
C MET A 259 -21.04 10.13 -3.10
N VAL A 260 -20.22 10.97 -3.73
CA VAL A 260 -19.94 10.89 -5.17
C VAL A 260 -19.17 9.59 -5.48
N VAL A 261 -18.10 9.31 -4.72
CA VAL A 261 -17.26 8.14 -4.95
C VAL A 261 -18.00 6.85 -4.61
N ALA A 262 -18.67 6.77 -3.46
CA ALA A 262 -19.48 5.61 -3.08
C ALA A 262 -20.62 5.39 -4.08
N GLY A 263 -21.30 6.47 -4.49
CA GLY A 263 -22.36 6.39 -5.50
C GLY A 263 -21.88 5.85 -6.85
N TYR A 264 -20.66 6.21 -7.28
CA TYR A 264 -20.07 5.62 -8.49
C TYR A 264 -19.80 4.12 -8.31
N ILE A 265 -19.17 3.72 -7.21
CA ILE A 265 -18.82 2.32 -6.92
C ILE A 265 -20.08 1.45 -6.82
N SER A 266 -21.09 1.88 -6.06
CA SER A 266 -22.34 1.11 -5.88
C SER A 266 -23.12 0.96 -7.18
N ASN A 267 -23.26 2.01 -7.99
CA ASN A 267 -23.97 1.92 -9.26
C ASN A 267 -23.25 0.99 -10.26
N LEU A 268 -21.92 1.08 -10.32
CA LEU A 268 -21.12 0.19 -11.16
C LEU A 268 -21.25 -1.27 -10.71
N HIS A 269 -21.23 -1.51 -9.41
CA HIS A 269 -21.42 -2.83 -8.81
C HIS A 269 -22.79 -3.42 -9.13
N LYS A 270 -23.87 -2.66 -8.89
CA LYS A 270 -25.24 -3.08 -9.22
C LYS A 270 -25.39 -3.45 -10.69
N HIS A 271 -24.77 -2.67 -11.59
CA HIS A 271 -24.77 -3.00 -13.02
C HIS A 271 -24.05 -4.31 -13.31
N MET A 272 -22.86 -4.52 -12.74
CA MET A 272 -22.08 -5.75 -12.92
C MET A 272 -22.81 -6.98 -12.37
N GLN A 273 -23.45 -6.86 -11.21
CA GLN A 273 -24.29 -7.93 -10.65
C GLN A 273 -25.49 -8.24 -11.54
N ALA A 274 -26.18 -7.22 -12.06
CA ALA A 274 -27.31 -7.42 -12.97
C ALA A 274 -26.89 -8.11 -14.28
N GLU A 275 -25.73 -7.74 -14.86
CA GLU A 275 -25.17 -8.45 -16.01
C GLU A 275 -24.86 -9.91 -15.70
N MET A 276 -24.28 -10.15 -14.52
CA MET A 276 -23.91 -11.50 -14.09
C MET A 276 -25.14 -12.38 -13.87
N ARG A 277 -26.22 -11.84 -13.27
CA ARG A 277 -27.52 -12.51 -13.14
C ARG A 277 -28.14 -12.83 -14.51
N ARG A 278 -28.00 -11.94 -15.50
CA ARG A 278 -28.47 -12.19 -16.90
C ARG A 278 -27.64 -13.25 -17.63
N ALA A 279 -26.36 -13.38 -17.29
CA ALA A 279 -25.45 -14.33 -17.90
C ALA A 279 -25.50 -15.74 -17.26
N MET A 280 -26.27 -15.93 -16.18
CA MET A 280 -26.44 -17.25 -15.57
C MET A 280 -27.10 -18.24 -16.55
N PRO A 281 -26.56 -19.48 -16.68
CA PRO A 281 -27.16 -20.51 -17.52
C PRO A 281 -28.61 -20.78 -17.09
N GLY A 282 -29.57 -20.62 -18.02
CA GLY A 282 -31.00 -20.80 -17.77
C GLY A 282 -31.86 -19.55 -18.00
N ASN A 283 -31.28 -18.35 -17.92
CA ASN A 283 -31.99 -17.07 -18.10
C ASN A 283 -31.73 -16.36 -19.44
N THR A 284 -30.95 -16.96 -20.34
CA THR A 284 -30.75 -16.41 -21.69
C THR A 284 -32.01 -16.66 -22.54
N PRO A 285 -32.69 -15.61 -23.06
CA PRO A 285 -33.82 -15.80 -23.97
C PRO A 285 -33.36 -16.60 -25.19
N VAL A 286 -34.11 -17.66 -25.54
CA VAL A 286 -33.87 -18.45 -26.75
C VAL A 286 -34.03 -17.56 -27.98
N ARG A 287 -32.93 -16.96 -28.44
CA ARG A 287 -32.90 -16.27 -29.73
C ARG A 287 -32.88 -17.32 -30.84
N ARG A 288 -33.97 -17.42 -31.61
CA ARG A 288 -34.02 -18.22 -32.84
C ARG A 288 -32.84 -17.85 -33.73
N ARG A 289 -32.02 -18.86 -34.08
CA ARG A 289 -30.83 -18.76 -34.93
C ARG A 289 -31.12 -17.98 -36.24
N GLY A 290 -30.59 -16.77 -36.34
CA GLY A 290 -30.25 -16.10 -37.60
C GLY A 290 -28.74 -16.02 -37.66
N GLY A 291 -28.14 -16.63 -38.69
CA GLY A 291 -26.70 -16.85 -38.77
C GLY A 291 -25.88 -15.56 -38.85
N SER A 292 -24.82 -15.51 -38.05
CA SER A 292 -23.56 -14.75 -38.26
C SER A 292 -22.64 -15.11 -37.10
N GLN A 293 -21.75 -16.09 -37.29
CA GLN A 293 -20.65 -16.32 -36.35
C GLN A 293 -19.57 -15.26 -36.62
N SER A 294 -19.59 -14.17 -35.87
CA SER A 294 -18.37 -13.41 -35.58
C SER A 294 -17.97 -13.74 -34.15
N GLN A 295 -17.00 -14.65 -34.01
CA GLN A 295 -16.25 -14.77 -32.76
C GLN A 295 -15.53 -13.44 -32.54
N THR A 296 -16.10 -12.58 -31.72
CA THR A 296 -15.39 -11.43 -31.18
C THR A 296 -14.37 -12.01 -30.21
N GLN A 297 -13.09 -11.95 -30.55
CA GLN A 297 -12.02 -12.22 -29.59
C GLN A 297 -12.26 -11.28 -28.41
N VAL A 298 -12.69 -11.85 -27.28
CA VAL A 298 -12.78 -11.14 -26.00
C VAL A 298 -11.33 -10.85 -25.63
N GLY A 299 -10.89 -9.61 -25.89
CA GLY A 299 -9.60 -9.12 -25.43
C GLY A 299 -9.49 -9.33 -23.92
N ASP A 300 -8.26 -9.45 -23.46
CA ASP A 300 -7.80 -9.76 -22.09
C ASP A 300 -8.15 -8.67 -21.03
N SER A 301 -9.30 -8.01 -21.19
CA SER A 301 -9.86 -6.99 -20.30
C SER A 301 -10.82 -7.65 -19.32
N SER A 302 -10.58 -7.43 -18.03
CA SER A 302 -11.47 -7.84 -16.94
C SER A 302 -12.87 -7.22 -17.02
N THR A 303 -13.03 -6.11 -17.76
CA THR A 303 -14.27 -5.31 -17.82
C THR A 303 -15.00 -5.54 -19.14
N THR A 304 -16.32 -5.78 -19.09
CA THR A 304 -17.15 -5.95 -20.30
C THR A 304 -17.35 -4.61 -21.02
N PRO A 305 -17.47 -4.61 -22.36
CA PRO A 305 -17.78 -3.39 -23.12
C PRO A 305 -19.07 -2.70 -22.67
N SER A 306 -20.06 -3.48 -22.20
CA SER A 306 -21.32 -2.97 -21.64
C SER A 306 -21.11 -2.24 -20.31
N THR A 307 -20.31 -2.80 -19.40
CA THR A 307 -19.95 -2.13 -18.14
C THR A 307 -19.19 -0.83 -18.41
N VAL A 308 -18.28 -0.82 -19.38
CA VAL A 308 -17.57 0.40 -19.82
C VAL A 308 -18.56 1.46 -20.35
N HIS A 309 -19.49 1.06 -21.21
CA HIS A 309 -20.51 1.96 -21.75
C HIS A 309 -21.39 2.55 -20.63
N TYR A 310 -21.85 1.71 -19.70
CA TYR A 310 -22.63 2.15 -18.55
C TYR A 310 -21.86 3.15 -17.68
N ALA A 311 -20.58 2.88 -17.37
CA ALA A 311 -19.74 3.81 -16.62
C ALA A 311 -19.61 5.17 -17.32
N GLN A 312 -19.44 5.17 -18.65
CA GLN A 312 -19.37 6.41 -19.44
C GLN A 312 -20.69 7.20 -19.41
N GLU A 313 -21.84 6.55 -19.51
CA GLU A 313 -23.16 7.19 -19.41
C GLU A 313 -23.45 7.70 -18.00
N LEU A 314 -23.10 6.94 -16.97
CA LEU A 314 -23.27 7.31 -15.56
C LEU A 314 -22.48 8.60 -15.25
N VAL A 315 -21.23 8.67 -15.70
CA VAL A 315 -20.36 9.85 -15.53
C VAL A 315 -20.89 11.05 -16.32
N ALA A 316 -21.27 10.85 -17.58
CA ALA A 316 -21.74 11.93 -18.45
C ALA A 316 -23.14 12.46 -18.10
N GLY A 317 -23.97 11.64 -17.46
CA GLY A 317 -25.35 11.94 -17.08
C GLY A 317 -25.49 12.31 -15.61
N GLU A 318 -25.90 11.33 -14.80
CA GLU A 318 -26.31 11.54 -13.40
C GLU A 318 -25.20 12.14 -12.53
N MET A 319 -23.98 11.61 -12.63
CA MET A 319 -22.83 12.09 -11.85
C MET A 319 -22.47 13.53 -12.22
N ALA A 320 -22.46 13.87 -13.51
CA ALA A 320 -22.20 15.22 -13.98
C ALA A 320 -23.21 16.21 -13.38
N GLN A 321 -24.51 15.89 -13.43
CA GLN A 321 -25.55 16.75 -12.84
C GLN A 321 -25.38 16.93 -11.34
N LYS A 322 -25.08 15.86 -10.59
CA LYS A 322 -24.79 15.94 -9.15
C LYS A 322 -23.58 16.83 -8.87
N LEU A 323 -22.48 16.64 -9.60
CA LEU A 323 -21.24 17.41 -9.43
C LEU A 323 -21.40 18.88 -9.81
N TYR A 324 -22.18 19.22 -10.83
CA TYR A 324 -22.55 20.61 -11.14
C TYR A 324 -23.30 21.26 -9.97
N GLY A 325 -24.29 20.55 -9.41
CA GLY A 325 -25.06 21.03 -8.25
C GLY A 325 -24.21 21.22 -7.01
N ILE A 326 -23.31 20.27 -6.70
CA ILE A 326 -22.36 20.35 -5.58
C ILE A 326 -21.41 21.53 -5.77
N THR A 327 -20.80 21.65 -6.96
CA THR A 327 -19.85 22.72 -7.29
C THR A 327 -20.48 24.10 -7.18
N GLN A 328 -21.70 24.29 -7.68
CA GLN A 328 -22.42 25.54 -7.54
C GLN A 328 -22.75 25.87 -6.08
N LYS A 329 -23.13 24.87 -5.27
CA LYS A 329 -23.39 25.06 -3.83
C LYS A 329 -22.13 25.45 -3.07
N ILE A 330 -21.01 24.77 -3.33
CA ILE A 330 -19.71 25.05 -2.74
C ILE A 330 -19.26 26.46 -3.15
N HIS A 331 -19.28 26.77 -4.44
CA HIS A 331 -18.88 28.07 -4.96
C HIS A 331 -19.73 29.21 -4.39
N LYS A 332 -21.06 29.06 -4.29
CA LYS A 332 -21.94 30.08 -3.70
C LYS A 332 -21.70 30.27 -2.20
N LYS A 333 -21.43 29.20 -1.45
CA LYS A 333 -21.13 29.32 -0.01
C LYS A 333 -19.78 29.99 0.19
N ILE A 334 -18.73 29.52 -0.48
CA ILE A 334 -17.36 30.02 -0.29
C ILE A 334 -17.19 31.44 -0.87
N ALA A 335 -17.76 31.74 -2.05
CA ALA A 335 -17.73 33.10 -2.61
C ALA A 335 -18.73 34.05 -1.91
N GLY A 336 -19.76 33.51 -1.26
CA GLY A 336 -20.76 34.28 -0.50
C GLY A 336 -20.26 34.70 0.88
N THR A 337 -19.36 33.92 1.50
CA THR A 337 -18.67 34.32 2.72
C THR A 337 -17.57 35.33 2.37
N ARG A 338 -17.94 36.61 2.26
CA ARG A 338 -17.01 37.72 2.55
C ARG A 338 -16.69 37.75 4.06
N SER A 339 -16.27 36.63 4.63
CA SER A 339 -15.64 36.61 5.94
C SER A 339 -14.25 37.22 5.80
N ARG A 340 -13.76 37.87 6.85
CA ARG A 340 -12.47 38.57 6.91
C ARG A 340 -11.25 37.63 6.92
N THR A 341 -11.44 36.34 6.65
CA THR A 341 -10.46 35.26 6.74
C THR A 341 -10.13 34.74 5.34
N ASP A 342 -8.85 34.45 5.08
CA ASP A 342 -8.36 33.95 3.80
C ASP A 342 -9.00 32.57 3.50
N PRO A 343 -9.57 32.31 2.31
CA PRO A 343 -10.12 31.00 1.94
C PRO A 343 -9.19 29.80 2.21
N ALA A 344 -7.88 30.04 2.26
CA ALA A 344 -6.88 29.05 2.64
C ALA A 344 -6.95 28.60 4.12
N GLU A 345 -7.48 29.42 5.02
CA GLU A 345 -7.61 29.12 6.45
C GLU A 345 -8.74 28.13 6.78
N GLU A 346 -9.70 27.92 5.85
CA GLU A 346 -10.77 26.93 6.03
C GLU A 346 -10.30 25.49 5.73
N PHE A 347 -9.13 25.32 5.11
CA PHE A 347 -8.59 24.00 4.80
C PHE A 347 -7.84 23.40 6.00
N PRO A 348 -8.02 22.10 6.30
CA PRO A 348 -7.25 21.42 7.33
C PRO A 348 -5.75 21.47 7.04
N SER A 349 -4.97 21.85 8.06
CA SER A 349 -3.51 21.73 8.02
C SER A 349 -3.11 20.35 8.52
N LEU A 350 -2.83 19.45 7.58
CA LEU A 350 -2.39 18.08 7.83
C LEU A 350 -0.87 17.97 7.61
N PRO A 351 -0.20 16.93 8.13
CA PRO A 351 1.26 16.79 8.01
C PRO A 351 1.76 16.79 6.56
N GLY A 352 0.95 16.32 5.61
CA GLY A 352 1.28 16.33 4.17
C GLY A 352 0.94 17.63 3.43
N SER A 353 0.31 18.63 4.08
CA SER A 353 -0.17 19.85 3.41
C SER A 353 0.97 20.72 2.90
N HIS A 354 1.00 20.98 1.59
CA HIS A 354 2.02 21.84 0.97
C HIS A 354 1.50 22.82 -0.08
N LEU A 355 0.28 22.59 -0.57
CA LEU A 355 -0.37 23.45 -1.55
C LEU A 355 -1.18 24.54 -0.85
N PRO A 356 -1.19 25.77 -1.36
CA PRO A 356 -2.15 26.79 -0.96
C PRO A 356 -3.50 26.49 -1.62
N LEU A 357 -4.31 25.67 -0.97
CA LEU A 357 -5.64 25.30 -1.46
C LEU A 357 -6.61 26.45 -1.22
N ASN A 358 -7.23 26.96 -2.29
CA ASN A 358 -8.12 28.13 -2.22
C ASN A 358 -9.56 27.83 -2.67
N ASN A 359 -9.79 26.70 -3.35
CA ASN A 359 -11.11 26.36 -3.87
C ASN A 359 -11.33 24.83 -3.82
N PRO A 360 -12.14 24.33 -2.86
CA PRO A 360 -12.40 22.91 -2.72
C PRO A 360 -12.97 22.28 -4.00
N ALA A 361 -13.75 23.04 -4.79
CA ALA A 361 -14.38 22.53 -6.00
C ALA A 361 -13.38 22.10 -7.10
N LEU A 362 -12.14 22.60 -7.06
CA LEU A 362 -11.07 22.19 -7.98
C LEU A 362 -10.52 20.78 -7.67
N GLU A 363 -10.65 20.34 -6.42
CA GLU A 363 -10.05 19.11 -5.91
C GLU A 363 -10.98 17.88 -5.99
N PHE A 364 -12.23 18.05 -6.45
CA PHE A 364 -13.23 16.97 -6.51
C PHE A 364 -13.07 16.00 -7.69
N VAL A 365 -12.27 16.33 -8.72
CA VAL A 365 -12.27 15.59 -9.99
C VAL A 365 -11.06 14.67 -10.11
N LEU A 366 -11.22 13.42 -9.67
CA LEU A 366 -10.23 12.34 -9.84
C LEU A 366 -10.51 11.55 -11.13
N SER A 367 -9.49 11.43 -11.99
CA SER A 367 -9.55 10.62 -13.22
C SER A 367 -8.78 9.32 -13.02
N LEU A 368 -9.38 8.35 -12.33
CA LEU A 368 -8.72 7.08 -11.98
C LEU A 368 -8.91 5.97 -13.00
N ASP A 369 -10.02 5.97 -13.75
CA ASP A 369 -10.32 4.93 -14.74
C ASP A 369 -10.05 5.45 -16.17
N SER A 370 -9.17 4.73 -16.88
CA SER A 370 -8.81 5.03 -18.27
C SER A 370 -10.01 5.02 -19.22
N ASN A 371 -11.05 4.26 -18.92
CA ASN A 371 -12.23 4.09 -19.77
C ASN A 371 -13.18 5.30 -19.77
N ILE A 372 -13.11 6.16 -18.75
CA ILE A 372 -13.97 7.34 -18.60
C ILE A 372 -13.21 8.66 -18.75
N THR A 373 -11.93 8.61 -19.14
CA THR A 373 -11.04 9.78 -19.23
C THR A 373 -11.66 10.94 -20.03
N ASN A 374 -12.31 10.65 -21.16
CA ASN A 374 -12.92 11.69 -22.01
C ASN A 374 -14.12 12.37 -21.34
N GLN A 375 -14.95 11.59 -20.65
CA GLN A 375 -16.12 12.05 -19.92
C GLN A 375 -15.69 12.89 -18.72
N VAL A 376 -14.69 12.43 -17.97
CA VAL A 376 -14.09 13.16 -16.84
C VAL A 376 -13.44 14.47 -17.33
N ASN A 377 -12.71 14.45 -18.44
CA ASN A 377 -12.13 15.67 -19.01
C ASN A 377 -13.20 16.68 -19.46
N LYS A 378 -14.31 16.21 -20.07
CA LYS A 378 -15.43 17.08 -20.40
C LYS A 378 -16.05 17.69 -19.14
N LEU A 379 -16.34 16.86 -18.15
CA LEU A 379 -16.89 17.26 -16.87
C LEU A 379 -15.98 18.28 -16.16
N ARG A 380 -14.66 18.03 -16.11
CA ARG A 380 -13.67 18.96 -15.58
C ARG A 380 -13.78 20.33 -16.24
N ARG A 381 -13.79 20.41 -17.58
CA ARG A 381 -13.92 21.68 -18.31
C ARG A 381 -15.22 22.41 -17.99
N ASP A 382 -16.33 21.68 -17.89
CA ASP A 382 -17.63 22.27 -17.59
C ASP A 382 -17.70 22.75 -16.13
N LEU A 383 -17.09 22.04 -15.18
CA LEU A 383 -16.93 22.46 -13.79
C LEU A 383 -16.02 23.70 -13.65
N LEU A 384 -14.89 23.74 -14.35
CA LEU A 384 -13.97 24.88 -14.38
C LEU A 384 -14.66 26.15 -14.89
N LYS A 385 -15.49 26.04 -15.93
CA LYS A 385 -16.32 27.16 -16.42
C LYS A 385 -17.30 27.67 -15.37
N LEU A 386 -17.91 26.79 -14.57
CA LEU A 386 -18.85 27.18 -13.51
C LEU A 386 -18.21 28.02 -12.41
N ILE A 387 -16.92 27.82 -12.15
CA ILE A 387 -16.15 28.58 -11.15
C ILE A 387 -15.32 29.73 -11.76
N GLY A 388 -15.36 29.91 -13.08
CA GLY A 388 -14.65 30.97 -13.79
C GLY A 388 -13.14 30.76 -13.95
N VAL A 389 -12.66 29.51 -13.86
CA VAL A 389 -11.25 29.16 -14.05
C VAL A 389 -11.04 28.64 -15.47
N GLY A 390 -9.96 29.07 -16.14
CA GLY A 390 -9.63 28.60 -17.48
C GLY A 390 -8.95 27.23 -17.48
N ASP A 391 -9.25 26.40 -18.48
CA ASP A 391 -8.74 25.01 -18.61
C ASP A 391 -7.21 24.88 -18.62
N PHE A 392 -6.49 25.94 -19.01
CA PHE A 392 -5.03 25.99 -19.10
C PHE A 392 -4.38 26.78 -17.96
N SER A 393 -5.16 27.19 -16.95
CA SER A 393 -4.61 27.83 -15.76
C SER A 393 -3.81 26.82 -14.93
N GLU A 394 -2.73 27.26 -14.30
CA GLU A 394 -2.03 26.44 -13.30
C GLU A 394 -2.94 26.03 -12.13
N GLN A 395 -3.99 26.83 -11.85
CA GLN A 395 -5.01 26.50 -10.84
C GLN A 395 -5.95 25.37 -11.30
N ALA A 396 -6.03 25.12 -12.61
CA ALA A 396 -6.85 24.07 -13.18
C ALA A 396 -6.09 22.75 -13.32
N GLU A 397 -4.84 22.64 -12.88
CA GLU A 397 -4.09 21.38 -12.81
C GLU A 397 -4.28 20.73 -11.44
N PHE A 398 -4.65 19.44 -11.40
CA PHE A 398 -4.77 18.72 -10.13
C PHE A 398 -3.37 18.39 -9.63
N LYS A 399 -3.08 18.78 -8.39
CA LYS A 399 -1.84 18.45 -7.69
C LYS A 399 -2.23 17.75 -6.40
N ASP A 400 -1.64 16.59 -6.11
CA ASP A 400 -1.93 15.84 -4.88
C ASP A 400 -1.67 16.77 -3.67
N PRO A 401 -2.68 17.10 -2.85
CA PRO A 401 -2.49 17.99 -1.70
C PRO A 401 -1.69 17.33 -0.57
N SER A 402 -1.52 16.01 -0.60
CA SER A 402 -0.99 15.20 0.48
C SER A 402 0.39 14.64 0.15
N LEU A 403 1.45 15.28 0.67
CA LEU A 403 2.79 14.71 0.65
C LEU A 403 2.85 13.43 1.51
N SER A 404 3.76 12.53 1.15
CA SER A 404 4.01 11.28 1.87
C SER A 404 5.43 11.29 2.45
N TYR A 405 5.57 10.81 3.68
CA TYR A 405 6.87 10.45 4.23
C TYR A 405 6.80 9.07 4.87
N ILE A 406 7.38 8.10 4.18
CA ILE A 406 7.43 6.72 4.65
C ILE A 406 8.67 6.52 5.51
N LEU A 407 8.45 6.18 6.77
CA LEU A 407 9.48 5.66 7.66
C LEU A 407 9.57 4.14 7.45
N PRO A 408 10.66 3.62 6.87
CA PRO A 408 10.76 2.22 6.52
C PRO A 408 11.04 1.35 7.75
N GLU A 409 10.52 0.13 7.73
CA GLU A 409 10.90 -0.97 8.64
C GLU A 409 10.75 -0.63 10.14
N VAL A 410 9.63 -0.02 10.53
CA VAL A 410 9.31 0.23 11.94
C VAL A 410 8.87 -1.08 12.60
N ILE A 411 9.63 -1.52 13.60
CA ILE A 411 9.41 -2.78 14.31
C ILE A 411 8.63 -2.52 15.61
N CYS A 412 7.50 -3.21 15.78
CA CYS A 412 6.74 -3.19 17.02
C CYS A 412 7.54 -3.80 18.17
N LYS A 413 7.66 -3.09 19.31
CA LYS A 413 8.42 -3.57 20.47
C LYS A 413 7.75 -4.77 21.18
N VAL A 414 6.45 -4.96 20.98
CA VAL A 414 5.63 -6.00 21.62
C VAL A 414 5.58 -7.28 20.78
N CYS A 415 5.09 -7.20 19.52
CA CYS A 415 4.91 -8.38 18.67
C CYS A 415 5.98 -8.57 17.58
N ASN A 416 6.99 -7.70 17.50
CA ASN A 416 8.05 -7.69 16.46
C ASN A 416 7.56 -7.52 15.01
N TYR A 417 6.27 -7.25 14.81
CA TYR A 417 5.75 -6.95 13.47
C TYR A 417 6.45 -5.73 12.89
N CYS A 418 7.04 -5.92 11.71
CA CYS A 418 7.83 -4.92 11.00
C CYS A 418 7.00 -4.35 9.85
N ARG A 419 6.81 -3.04 9.80
CA ARG A 419 6.12 -2.39 8.68
C ARG A 419 6.64 -1.00 8.39
N ASP A 420 6.40 -0.55 7.18
CA ASP A 420 6.57 0.84 6.84
C ASP A 420 5.38 1.65 7.39
N ILE A 421 5.66 2.85 7.91
CA ILE A 421 4.64 3.79 8.42
C ILE A 421 4.71 5.06 7.57
N ASP A 422 3.59 5.45 6.94
CA ASP A 422 3.48 6.74 6.27
C ASP A 422 3.01 7.80 7.26
N LEU A 423 3.93 8.62 7.75
CA LEU A 423 3.64 9.59 8.81
C LEU A 423 2.64 10.67 8.37
N CYS A 424 2.32 10.79 7.08
CA CYS A 424 1.34 11.76 6.60
C CYS A 424 -0.04 11.16 6.31
N LYS A 425 -0.12 9.83 6.10
CA LYS A 425 -1.30 9.16 5.56
C LYS A 425 -1.70 7.88 6.30
N ASP A 426 -1.06 7.55 7.42
CA ASP A 426 -1.29 6.26 8.09
C ASP A 426 -2.71 6.17 8.70
N PRO A 427 -3.50 5.14 8.34
CA PRO A 427 -4.88 5.00 8.81
C PRO A 427 -4.99 4.50 10.25
N LEU A 428 -3.90 4.00 10.85
CA LEU A 428 -3.86 3.49 12.23
C LEU A 428 -3.30 4.52 13.20
N LEU A 429 -3.42 5.79 12.82
CA LEU A 429 -3.12 6.92 13.68
C LEU A 429 -4.34 7.17 14.57
N VAL A 430 -4.15 7.06 15.88
CA VAL A 430 -5.19 7.42 16.85
C VAL A 430 -5.05 8.90 17.18
N GLN A 431 -6.12 9.65 16.89
CA GLN A 431 -6.31 11.06 17.23
C GLN A 431 -7.61 11.22 18.00
N ASP A 432 -7.70 10.58 19.16
CA ASP A 432 -8.74 10.93 20.12
C ASP A 432 -8.31 12.28 20.70
N GLY A 433 -8.99 13.38 20.37
CA GLY A 433 -8.57 14.77 20.67
C GLY A 433 -8.30 15.13 22.15
N THR A 434 -8.27 14.14 23.03
CA THR A 434 -7.84 14.19 24.44
C THR A 434 -6.37 13.77 24.64
N ALA A 435 -5.76 13.03 23.72
CA ALA A 435 -4.41 12.49 23.81
C ALA A 435 -3.52 12.90 22.63
N ALA A 436 -2.20 12.84 22.83
CA ALA A 436 -1.25 13.08 21.75
C ALA A 436 -1.40 12.02 20.64
N PRO A 437 -1.31 12.42 19.36
CA PRO A 437 -1.42 11.50 18.24
C PRO A 437 -0.38 10.38 18.33
N ALA A 438 -0.83 9.13 18.26
CA ALA A 438 0.04 7.95 18.34
C ALA A 438 -0.31 6.92 17.27
N TRP A 439 0.71 6.37 16.61
CA TRP A 439 0.55 5.27 15.67
C TRP A 439 0.40 3.96 16.41
N GLN A 440 -0.50 3.09 15.92
CA GLN A 440 -0.68 1.75 16.48
C GLN A 440 -0.12 0.66 15.57
N CYS A 441 0.32 -0.43 16.20
CA CYS A 441 0.68 -1.65 15.50
C CYS A 441 -0.57 -2.31 14.91
N CYS A 442 -0.57 -2.60 13.61
CA CYS A 442 -1.69 -3.24 12.92
C CYS A 442 -1.98 -4.68 13.37
N HIS A 443 -1.05 -5.31 14.09
CA HIS A 443 -1.18 -6.70 14.53
C HIS A 443 -1.63 -6.83 15.98
N CYS A 444 -1.09 -6.03 16.90
CA CYS A 444 -1.38 -6.16 18.34
C CYS A 444 -2.03 -4.91 18.97
N GLY A 445 -2.27 -3.84 18.19
CA GLY A 445 -2.87 -2.60 18.69
C GLY A 445 -1.96 -1.77 19.62
N SER A 446 -0.77 -2.26 19.99
CA SER A 446 0.14 -1.52 20.86
C SER A 446 0.57 -0.21 20.20
N GLN A 447 0.65 0.86 20.99
CA GLN A 447 1.13 2.15 20.52
C GLN A 447 2.64 2.12 20.26
N TYR A 448 3.06 2.73 19.16
CA TYR A 448 4.46 3.00 18.87
C TYR A 448 4.97 4.14 19.74
N ASP A 449 6.25 4.02 20.08
CA ASP A 449 6.99 5.04 20.82
C ASP A 449 7.29 6.24 19.90
N VAL A 450 6.58 7.35 20.15
CA VAL A 450 6.69 8.59 19.35
C VAL A 450 8.09 9.19 19.44
N ASP A 451 8.75 9.11 20.60
CA ASP A 451 10.11 9.60 20.78
C ASP A 451 11.09 8.78 19.91
N ALA A 452 10.92 7.47 19.84
CA ALA A 452 11.74 6.62 18.97
C ALA A 452 11.52 6.91 17.48
N ILE A 453 10.29 7.28 17.08
CA ILE A 453 9.96 7.74 15.74
C ILE A 453 10.65 9.08 15.46
N GLU A 454 10.56 10.03 16.39
CA GLU A 454 11.23 11.34 16.28
C GLU A 454 12.75 11.19 16.08
N HIS A 455 13.41 10.38 16.92
CA HIS A 455 14.84 10.11 16.77
C HIS A 455 15.19 9.49 15.41
N SER A 456 14.32 8.61 14.90
CA SER A 456 14.48 8.00 13.57
C SER A 456 14.33 9.04 12.45
N LEU A 457 13.45 10.03 12.61
CA LEU A 457 13.29 11.14 11.69
C LEU A 457 14.49 12.09 11.70
N VAL A 458 14.98 12.45 12.88
CA VAL A 458 16.21 13.26 13.03
C VAL A 458 17.40 12.56 12.38
N SER A 459 17.58 11.26 12.63
CA SER A 459 18.61 10.46 11.95
C SER A 459 18.43 10.46 10.43
N SER A 460 17.19 10.33 9.95
CA SER A 460 16.88 10.35 8.53
C SER A 460 17.19 11.71 7.89
N LEU A 461 16.88 12.81 8.58
CA LEU A 461 17.17 14.17 8.14
C LEU A 461 18.69 14.39 8.04
N HIS A 462 19.45 14.02 9.07
CA HIS A 462 20.92 14.12 9.04
C HIS A 462 21.54 13.28 7.91
N LYS A 463 21.05 12.05 7.69
CA LYS A 463 21.50 11.21 6.56
C LYS A 463 21.22 11.88 5.21
N LYS A 464 20.05 12.49 5.02
CA LYS A 464 19.71 13.22 3.79
C LYS A 464 20.58 14.47 3.62
N SER A 465 20.86 15.19 4.70
CA SER A 465 21.77 16.34 4.69
C SER A 465 23.19 15.92 4.30
N MET A 466 23.71 14.85 4.91
CA MET A 466 25.01 14.28 4.56
C MET A 466 25.06 13.86 3.08
N ALA A 467 24.02 13.20 2.58
CA ALA A 467 23.91 12.83 1.17
C ALA A 467 23.89 14.06 0.24
N PHE A 468 23.26 15.16 0.66
CA PHE A 468 23.28 16.42 -0.09
C PHE A 468 24.67 17.08 -0.09
N VAL A 469 25.40 17.04 1.02
CA VAL A 469 26.75 17.62 1.10
C VAL A 469 27.78 16.80 0.32
N LEU A 470 27.68 15.47 0.40
CA LEU A 470 28.59 14.53 -0.26
C LEU A 470 28.19 14.18 -1.70
N GLN A 471 27.16 14.83 -2.24
CA GLN A 471 26.65 14.52 -3.58
C GLN A 471 27.70 14.76 -4.66
N ASP A 472 27.59 13.98 -5.74
CA ASP A 472 28.33 14.27 -6.95
C ASP A 472 27.84 15.55 -7.63
N LEU A 473 28.73 16.18 -8.38
CA LEU A 473 28.38 17.26 -9.30
C LEU A 473 28.33 16.74 -10.74
N GLN A 474 27.35 17.19 -11.52
CA GLN A 474 27.16 16.80 -12.90
C GLN A 474 27.33 17.98 -13.86
N CYS A 475 28.01 17.78 -14.98
CA CYS A 475 28.13 18.82 -16.00
C CYS A 475 26.79 19.05 -16.73
N LEU A 476 26.38 20.31 -16.89
CA LEU A 476 25.16 20.67 -17.60
C LEU A 476 25.16 20.25 -19.08
N LYS A 477 26.32 20.33 -19.75
CA LYS A 477 26.48 20.06 -21.19
C LYS A 477 26.61 18.58 -21.51
N CYS A 478 27.63 17.91 -20.97
CA CYS A 478 27.95 16.51 -21.32
C CYS A 478 27.36 15.47 -20.37
N LYS A 479 26.69 15.89 -19.28
CA LYS A 479 26.13 15.01 -18.24
C LYS A 479 27.15 14.11 -17.52
N GLY A 480 28.45 14.36 -17.72
CA GLY A 480 29.53 13.67 -17.01
C GLY A 480 29.62 14.09 -15.55
N VAL A 481 29.95 13.13 -14.68
CA VAL A 481 30.21 13.34 -13.25
C VAL A 481 31.57 14.01 -13.06
N LYS A 482 31.65 14.94 -12.11
CA LYS A 482 32.89 15.63 -11.74
C LYS A 482 33.82 14.65 -11.02
N ASP A 483 34.97 14.39 -11.63
CA ASP A 483 35.96 13.41 -11.17
C ASP A 483 37.04 14.01 -10.24
N LEU A 484 37.21 15.34 -10.26
CA LEU A 484 38.24 16.07 -9.53
C LEU A 484 37.64 17.22 -8.74
N ASN A 485 38.21 17.55 -7.58
CA ASN A 485 37.64 18.57 -6.69
C ASN A 485 37.88 20.02 -7.17
N LEU A 486 39.09 20.30 -7.67
CA LEU A 486 39.54 21.67 -7.98
C LEU A 486 38.95 22.30 -9.26
N PRO A 487 38.67 21.56 -10.36
CA PRO A 487 38.15 22.17 -11.58
C PRO A 487 36.81 22.87 -11.35
N ILE A 488 36.72 24.13 -11.78
CA ILE A 488 35.48 24.90 -11.72
C ILE A 488 34.55 24.53 -12.89
N TYR A 489 35.14 24.23 -14.06
CA TYR A 489 34.43 23.86 -15.27
C TYR A 489 34.76 22.44 -15.70
N CYS A 490 33.84 21.82 -16.42
CA CYS A 490 34.07 20.54 -17.06
C CYS A 490 35.06 20.67 -18.23
N LYS A 491 35.68 19.55 -18.63
CA LYS A 491 36.54 19.44 -19.82
C LYS A 491 35.85 19.89 -21.12
N CYS A 492 34.52 19.87 -21.16
CA CYS A 492 33.71 20.39 -22.27
C CYS A 492 33.34 21.88 -22.15
N ALA A 493 33.97 22.62 -21.23
CA ALA A 493 33.67 24.01 -20.88
C ALA A 493 32.20 24.22 -20.47
N GLY A 494 31.59 23.24 -19.79
CA GLY A 494 30.26 23.35 -19.19
C GLY A 494 30.35 23.49 -17.67
N ASP A 495 29.42 24.23 -17.09
CA ASP A 495 29.29 24.37 -15.64
C ASP A 495 28.82 23.06 -14.99
N PHE A 496 29.20 22.90 -13.73
CA PHE A 496 28.74 21.82 -12.87
C PHE A 496 27.51 22.25 -12.08
N THR A 497 26.56 21.34 -11.92
CA THR A 497 25.38 21.50 -11.08
C THR A 497 25.29 20.36 -10.08
N ASN A 498 24.56 20.60 -9.00
CA ASN A 498 24.17 19.58 -8.03
C ASN A 498 23.34 18.48 -8.71
N THR A 499 23.59 17.23 -8.31
CA THR A 499 22.76 16.06 -8.70
C THR A 499 21.46 16.01 -7.90
N ILE A 500 21.48 16.47 -6.66
CA ILE A 500 20.33 16.71 -5.79
C ILE A 500 20.09 18.22 -5.72
N GLY A 501 18.98 18.69 -6.30
CA GLY A 501 18.65 20.12 -6.33
C GLY A 501 18.36 20.69 -4.94
N VAL A 502 18.69 21.96 -4.74
CA VAL A 502 18.43 22.70 -3.49
C VAL A 502 16.92 22.70 -3.16
N GLN A 503 16.07 22.96 -4.16
CA GLN A 503 14.61 22.98 -3.98
C GLN A 503 14.06 21.61 -3.54
N GLN A 504 14.56 20.51 -4.08
CA GLN A 504 14.15 19.16 -3.68
C GLN A 504 14.52 18.85 -2.22
N PHE A 505 15.61 19.45 -1.71
CA PHE A 505 15.99 19.31 -0.31
C PHE A 505 15.13 20.21 0.59
N ALA A 506 14.82 21.44 0.15
CA ALA A 506 13.91 22.35 0.84
C ALA A 506 12.48 21.76 0.97
N GLU A 507 11.94 21.14 -0.09
CA GLU A 507 10.67 20.42 -0.06
C GLU A 507 10.66 19.32 1.01
N LYS A 508 11.76 18.58 1.15
CA LYS A 508 11.89 17.55 2.20
C LYS A 508 11.90 18.17 3.60
N LEU A 509 12.66 19.26 3.79
CA LEU A 509 12.67 20.00 5.06
C LEU A 509 11.27 20.48 5.45
N ARG A 510 10.48 20.96 4.48
CA ARG A 510 9.09 21.36 4.69
C ARG A 510 8.22 20.21 5.19
N ILE A 511 8.37 19.00 4.62
CA ILE A 511 7.66 17.80 5.11
C ILE A 511 8.05 17.49 6.56
N PHE A 512 9.35 17.46 6.89
CA PHE A 512 9.80 17.22 8.26
C PHE A 512 9.26 18.28 9.23
N ARG A 513 9.23 19.56 8.82
CA ARG A 513 8.66 20.65 9.60
C ARG A 513 7.18 20.45 9.89
N ASN A 514 6.40 20.09 8.86
CA ASN A 514 4.97 19.85 9.00
C ASN A 514 4.68 18.68 9.94
N ILE A 515 5.40 17.56 9.77
CA ILE A 515 5.30 16.40 10.66
C ILE A 515 5.65 16.82 12.09
N ALA A 516 6.75 17.55 12.28
CA ALA A 516 7.19 17.96 13.61
C ALA A 516 6.13 18.80 14.33
N ARG A 517 5.54 19.77 13.63
CA ARG A 517 4.48 20.63 14.19
C ARG A 517 3.19 19.88 14.45
N HIS A 518 2.75 19.06 13.50
CA HIS A 518 1.49 18.32 13.62
C HIS A 518 1.51 17.33 14.79
N TYR A 519 2.65 16.66 15.00
CA TYR A 519 2.82 15.65 16.05
C TYR A 519 3.52 16.17 17.30
N SER A 520 3.80 17.49 17.40
CA SER A 520 4.49 18.12 18.53
C SER A 520 5.86 17.51 18.87
N MET A 521 6.68 17.23 17.85
CA MET A 521 8.04 16.68 17.96
C MET A 521 9.07 17.81 18.06
N ALA A 522 9.43 18.18 19.30
CA ALA A 522 10.27 19.35 19.58
C ALA A 522 11.70 19.24 19.03
N VAL A 523 12.35 18.09 19.18
CA VAL A 523 13.74 17.89 18.73
C VAL A 523 13.82 17.94 17.20
N LEU A 524 12.84 17.34 16.53
CA LEU A 524 12.76 17.39 15.07
C LEU A 524 12.50 18.82 14.57
N GLU A 525 11.59 19.55 15.21
CA GLU A 525 11.31 20.95 14.85
C GLU A 525 12.56 21.81 15.00
N ASP A 526 13.21 21.79 16.16
CA ASP A 526 14.44 22.54 16.42
C ASP A 526 15.55 22.21 15.40
N THR A 527 15.69 20.93 15.06
CA THR A 527 16.68 20.48 14.08
C THR A 527 16.38 21.05 12.69
N VAL A 528 15.12 21.01 12.25
CA VAL A 528 14.70 21.54 10.95
C VAL A 528 14.86 23.05 10.91
N GLU A 529 14.45 23.76 11.96
CA GLU A 529 14.60 25.22 12.04
C GLU A 529 16.06 25.64 12.02
N TRP A 530 16.95 24.91 12.69
CA TRP A 530 18.40 25.14 12.59
C TRP A 530 18.92 24.97 11.16
N PHE A 531 18.50 23.93 10.43
CA PHE A 531 18.89 23.74 9.03
C PHE A 531 18.43 24.90 8.13
N VAL A 532 17.20 25.39 8.32
CA VAL A 532 16.64 26.51 7.56
C VAL A 532 17.37 27.81 7.90
N GLN A 533 17.58 28.11 9.18
CA GLN A 533 18.30 29.31 9.62
C GLN A 533 19.73 29.38 9.08
N MET A 534 20.44 28.25 9.02
CA MET A 534 21.80 28.17 8.48
C MET A 534 21.83 28.24 6.94
N ASN A 535 20.68 28.07 6.27
CA ASN A 535 20.58 28.05 4.81
C ASN A 535 19.38 28.88 4.33
N PRO A 536 19.43 30.23 4.37
CA PRO A 536 18.29 31.08 4.01
C PRO A 536 17.75 30.86 2.59
N GLN A 537 18.59 30.39 1.67
CA GLN A 537 18.19 29.98 0.32
C GLN A 537 17.22 28.77 0.25
N MET A 538 17.00 28.10 1.38
CA MET A 538 16.07 26.97 1.54
C MET A 538 14.81 27.39 2.31
N GLU A 539 14.64 28.66 2.67
CA GLU A 539 13.34 29.18 3.13
C GLU A 539 12.35 29.12 1.96
N THR A 540 11.39 28.21 2.07
CA THR A 540 10.22 28.11 1.17
C THR A 540 8.94 28.19 1.95
#